data_AF-A0A2H9SN40-F1
#
_entry.id   AF-A0A2H9SN40-F1
#
_cell.length_a   1.000
_cell.length_b   1.000
_cell.length_c   1.000
_cell.angle_alpha   90.00
_cell.angle_beta   90.00
_cell.angle_gamma   90.00
#
_symmetry.space_group_name_H-M   'P 1'
#
loop_
_entity.id
_entity.type
_entity.pdbx_description
1 polymer ?
#
loop_
_entity_poly.entity_id
_entity_poly.type
_entity_poly.pdbx_seq_one_letter_code
_entity_poly.pdbx_strand_id
1 'polypeptide(L)'
;MKLKIGLLGSNLQELYSTKENVNPALVASPFRKKIFNSCSGWGRVYSAVYLVLGKNRRAKRLQAAIVHTHELFNEHAKFMQGTLEQYHQYVGQASKGQQANTKQYLRCRWLLTRWYDATHVFLDNVHKQPNSPLQEFLKTNLLSSPKDPSPFMCEPLFTSVSRVQKILDIEGLFQKPLPYAAMYKLATSAQLAQQEKDEIDKWIEFLNVHSNKFSVHFFHRFLKSLITEFPQGGPVPNLTKLEMGLVDRECKIFLQRDLKHLSWREQLRPGNVVLCNNKQIVLGERIGVKKEGFDQTIHFAVVGDPHKIFTVGVNEAILGLKKILSEEQGFAVKMASYIEIDASGKCALVEKLSESLNQYPWTSQKDQLSAADQDLISPLSGLINWFVKEKISPHHLSPRHLMFDAAGELKSLKLVLKTPSEDFDFNFLENFVCECAAGNRRVFQHLMEASDLHEHPYAKFYEKIVKNALQRNTTTVSMQADLDSITDSRIEEQAQKLYQQISELEMECVQKIQQQCQIAPQKLISAVSKQIYSQYQMSSGAGIIWPGLKQDVIEAVIKQQNLTVIVEDPGLDTKETLPLPSIAKGFCLLDGSPGISKALNDQLFEGLIAS
;
A
#
# COMPACT_ATOMS: atom_id res chain seq x y z
N MET A 1 23.87 4.99 -48.95
CA MET A 1 24.73 5.52 -47.87
C MET A 1 25.12 4.37 -46.95
N LYS A 2 26.36 3.83 -47.03
CA LYS A 2 26.85 2.84 -46.06
C LYS A 2 27.20 3.61 -44.78
N LEU A 3 26.26 3.68 -43.84
CA LEU A 3 26.44 4.32 -42.54
C LEU A 3 27.69 3.74 -41.86
N LYS A 4 28.75 4.54 -41.70
CA LYS A 4 30.04 4.14 -41.11
C LYS A 4 29.98 4.08 -39.58
N ILE A 5 28.87 3.59 -39.04
CA ILE A 5 28.57 3.62 -37.60
C ILE A 5 29.56 2.79 -36.77
N GLY A 6 30.13 1.73 -37.35
CA GLY A 6 31.17 0.94 -36.70
C GLY A 6 32.48 1.70 -36.51
N LEU A 7 32.82 2.61 -37.43
CA LEU A 7 33.98 3.49 -37.26
C LEU A 7 33.70 4.55 -36.18
N LEU A 8 32.52 5.16 -36.21
CA LEU A 8 32.08 6.11 -35.20
C LEU A 8 32.13 5.49 -33.80
N GLY A 9 31.45 4.37 -33.57
CA GLY A 9 31.40 3.71 -32.27
C GLY A 9 32.79 3.28 -31.78
N SER A 10 33.63 2.73 -32.65
CA SER A 10 35.00 2.37 -32.27
C SER A 10 35.83 3.59 -31.88
N ASN A 11 35.69 4.72 -32.56
CA ASN A 11 36.43 5.94 -32.21
C ASN A 11 35.91 6.54 -30.90
N LEU A 12 34.59 6.58 -30.69
CA LEU A 12 33.98 7.09 -29.45
C LEU A 12 34.34 6.24 -28.24
N GLN A 13 34.41 4.91 -28.39
CA GLN A 13 34.85 3.99 -27.34
C GLN A 13 36.30 4.27 -26.91
N GLU A 14 37.20 4.50 -27.87
CA GLU A 14 38.61 4.82 -27.59
C GLU A 14 38.75 6.21 -26.95
N LEU A 15 37.94 7.19 -27.37
CA LEU A 15 37.89 8.49 -26.71
C LEU A 15 37.38 8.37 -25.26
N TYR A 16 36.30 7.61 -25.04
CA TYR A 16 35.75 7.38 -23.70
C TYR A 16 36.73 6.63 -22.78
N SER A 17 37.45 5.64 -23.29
CA SER A 17 38.39 4.84 -22.48
C SER A 17 39.56 5.64 -21.91
N THR A 18 39.79 6.85 -22.42
CA THR A 18 40.88 7.75 -22.01
C THR A 18 40.41 8.97 -21.22
N LYS A 19 39.15 8.99 -20.76
CA LYS A 19 38.50 10.13 -20.09
C LYS A 19 39.26 10.73 -18.90
N GLU A 20 40.06 9.95 -18.20
CA GLU A 20 40.87 10.38 -17.04
C GLU A 20 42.28 10.85 -17.40
N ASN A 21 42.85 10.39 -18.53
CA ASN A 21 44.24 10.66 -18.94
C ASN A 21 44.34 10.72 -20.47
N VAL A 22 43.81 11.80 -21.07
CA VAL A 22 43.56 11.87 -22.52
C VAL A 22 44.85 11.98 -23.36
N ASN A 23 45.92 12.55 -22.81
CA ASN A 23 47.21 12.76 -23.48
C ASN A 23 48.35 12.19 -22.60
N PRO A 24 49.26 11.32 -23.09
CA PRO A 24 49.53 10.84 -24.46
C PRO A 24 48.78 9.56 -24.85
N ALA A 25 47.62 9.28 -24.27
CA ALA A 25 46.97 7.97 -24.39
C ALA A 25 46.40 7.64 -25.79
N LEU A 26 46.25 8.59 -26.71
CA LEU A 26 45.59 8.36 -28.01
C LEU A 26 46.50 8.53 -29.24
N VAL A 27 46.19 7.76 -30.29
CA VAL A 27 46.87 7.81 -31.61
C VAL A 27 45.88 7.44 -32.71
N ALA A 28 45.97 8.12 -33.86
CA ALA A 28 45.20 7.76 -35.05
C ALA A 28 46.02 6.90 -36.02
N SER A 29 45.37 5.97 -36.73
CA SER A 29 46.03 5.21 -37.79
C SER A 29 46.68 6.15 -38.83
N PRO A 30 47.90 5.85 -39.29
CA PRO A 30 48.56 6.65 -40.33
C PRO A 30 47.82 6.58 -41.68
N PHE A 31 47.06 5.51 -41.92
CA PHE A 31 46.38 5.25 -43.18
C PHE A 31 44.86 5.44 -43.13
N ARG A 32 44.25 5.39 -41.93
CA ARG A 32 42.79 5.47 -41.75
C ARG A 32 42.43 6.48 -40.66
N LYS A 33 41.18 6.95 -40.66
CA LYS A 33 40.66 7.89 -39.65
C LYS A 33 40.20 7.20 -38.35
N LYS A 34 40.80 6.07 -38.01
CA LYS A 34 40.48 5.30 -36.80
C LYS A 34 41.39 5.70 -35.65
N ILE A 35 40.82 5.91 -34.47
CA ILE A 35 41.49 6.26 -33.22
C ILE A 35 41.78 4.97 -32.44
N PHE A 36 42.91 4.93 -31.72
CA PHE A 36 43.34 3.83 -30.88
C PHE A 36 43.98 4.36 -29.60
N ASN A 37 43.85 3.61 -28.51
CA ASN A 37 44.66 3.80 -27.32
C ASN A 37 46.12 3.37 -27.57
N SER A 38 47.05 4.32 -27.42
CA SER A 38 48.51 4.16 -27.54
C SER A 38 49.10 2.99 -26.74
N CYS A 39 48.44 2.60 -25.65
CA CYS A 39 48.93 1.60 -24.71
C CYS A 39 48.35 0.20 -24.98
N SER A 40 47.51 0.01 -25.99
CA SER A 40 46.90 -1.29 -26.29
C SER A 40 46.82 -1.61 -27.79
N GLY A 41 46.85 -2.92 -28.12
CA GLY A 41 46.66 -3.45 -29.47
C GLY A 41 47.43 -2.72 -30.58
N TRP A 42 46.71 -2.38 -31.66
CA TRP A 42 47.25 -1.63 -32.80
C TRP A 42 47.72 -0.20 -32.45
N GLY A 43 47.24 0.38 -31.34
CA GLY A 43 47.69 1.70 -30.90
C GLY A 43 49.14 1.71 -30.43
N ARG A 44 49.65 0.60 -29.87
CA ARG A 44 51.10 0.45 -29.57
C ARG A 44 51.94 0.49 -30.86
N VAL A 45 51.49 -0.27 -31.86
CA VAL A 45 52.16 -0.35 -33.17
C VAL A 45 52.22 1.02 -33.83
N TYR A 46 51.10 1.74 -33.87
CA TYR A 46 51.08 3.07 -34.46
C TYR A 46 51.85 4.09 -33.63
N SER A 47 51.88 3.97 -32.30
CA SER A 47 52.74 4.81 -31.45
C SER A 47 54.22 4.67 -31.84
N ALA A 48 54.69 3.42 -32.05
CA ALA A 48 56.06 3.16 -32.52
C ALA A 48 56.32 3.72 -33.92
N VAL A 49 55.38 3.59 -34.85
CA VAL A 49 55.47 4.20 -36.19
C VAL A 49 55.62 5.72 -36.10
N TYR A 50 54.90 6.38 -35.19
CA TYR A 50 55.02 7.83 -35.00
C TYR A 50 56.27 8.27 -34.25
N LEU A 51 57.02 7.38 -33.60
CA LEU A 51 58.38 7.70 -33.12
C LEU A 51 59.30 8.01 -34.32
N VAL A 52 59.13 7.28 -35.42
CA VAL A 52 59.88 7.49 -36.68
C VAL A 52 59.31 8.65 -37.49
N LEU A 53 57.98 8.76 -37.61
CA LEU A 53 57.33 9.78 -38.44
C LEU A 53 57.25 11.18 -37.77
N GLY A 54 57.53 11.27 -36.47
CA GLY A 54 57.57 12.51 -35.71
C GLY A 54 56.26 12.90 -35.00
N LYS A 55 56.41 13.54 -33.83
CA LYS A 55 55.32 13.93 -32.93
C LYS A 55 54.30 14.89 -33.59
N ASN A 56 54.76 15.80 -34.45
CA ASN A 56 53.89 16.74 -35.16
C ASN A 56 52.95 16.04 -36.14
N ARG A 57 53.42 14.98 -36.82
CA ARG A 57 52.57 14.18 -37.72
C ARG A 57 51.53 13.38 -36.92
N ARG A 58 51.91 12.84 -35.75
CA ARG A 58 50.99 12.17 -34.81
C ARG A 58 49.84 13.09 -34.39
N ALA A 59 50.18 14.28 -33.90
CA ALA A 59 49.19 15.26 -33.42
C ALA A 59 48.23 15.69 -34.53
N LYS A 60 48.75 16.07 -35.72
CA LYS A 60 47.91 16.43 -36.87
C LYS A 60 47.00 15.29 -37.33
N ARG A 61 47.49 14.05 -37.33
CA ARG A 61 46.68 12.88 -37.71
C ARG A 61 45.59 12.56 -36.70
N LEU A 62 45.90 12.66 -35.40
CA LEU A 62 44.93 12.49 -34.33
C LEU A 62 43.84 13.56 -34.41
N GLN A 63 44.21 14.84 -34.54
CA GLN A 63 43.27 15.94 -34.72
C GLN A 63 42.36 15.70 -35.94
N ALA A 64 42.95 15.33 -37.08
CA ALA A 64 42.19 15.07 -38.30
C ALA A 64 41.29 13.81 -38.23
N ALA A 65 41.52 12.90 -37.28
CA ALA A 65 40.63 11.77 -37.00
C ALA A 65 39.51 12.18 -36.03
N ILE A 66 39.79 13.04 -35.05
CA ILE A 66 38.78 13.60 -34.13
C ILE A 66 37.79 14.47 -34.90
N VAL A 67 38.27 15.40 -35.74
CA VAL A 67 37.42 16.22 -36.62
C VAL A 67 36.52 15.34 -37.48
N HIS A 68 37.09 14.31 -38.13
CA HIS A 68 36.30 13.39 -38.94
C HIS A 68 35.26 12.59 -38.12
N THR A 69 35.61 12.22 -36.89
CA THR A 69 34.67 11.52 -35.99
C THR A 69 33.52 12.44 -35.59
N HIS A 70 33.79 13.72 -35.37
CA HIS A 70 32.78 14.73 -35.08
C HIS A 70 31.87 15.02 -36.28
N GLU A 71 32.43 15.14 -37.48
CA GLU A 71 31.66 15.26 -38.73
C GLU A 71 30.73 14.06 -38.94
N LEU A 72 31.27 12.83 -38.79
CA LEU A 72 30.48 11.60 -38.85
C LEU A 72 29.38 11.58 -37.79
N PHE A 73 29.68 11.99 -36.57
CA PHE A 73 28.69 12.08 -35.50
C PHE A 73 27.55 13.03 -35.88
N ASN A 74 27.85 14.24 -36.36
CA ASN A 74 26.84 15.22 -36.76
C ASN A 74 26.00 14.74 -37.94
N GLU A 75 26.61 14.09 -38.93
CA GLU A 75 25.91 13.46 -40.05
C GLU A 75 24.96 12.35 -39.57
N HIS A 76 25.44 11.48 -38.69
CA HIS A 76 24.63 10.42 -38.08
C HIS A 76 23.50 10.98 -37.20
N ALA A 77 23.76 12.03 -36.40
CA ALA A 77 22.76 12.65 -35.54
C ALA A 77 21.59 13.22 -36.36
N LYS A 78 21.87 13.93 -37.46
CA LYS A 78 20.85 14.43 -38.39
C LYS A 78 20.05 13.29 -39.03
N PHE A 79 20.74 12.24 -39.49
CA PHE A 79 20.07 11.06 -40.05
C PHE A 79 19.18 10.35 -39.01
N MET A 80 19.59 10.36 -37.75
CA MET A 80 18.85 9.69 -36.67
C MET A 80 17.61 10.45 -36.23
N GLN A 81 17.58 11.78 -36.37
CA GLN A 81 16.34 12.56 -36.18
C GLN A 81 15.23 12.08 -37.12
N GLY A 82 15.50 11.96 -38.42
CA GLY A 82 14.50 11.45 -39.37
C GLY A 82 14.12 9.99 -39.15
N THR A 83 15.04 9.15 -38.65
CA THR A 83 14.72 7.76 -38.29
C THR A 83 13.83 7.68 -37.05
N LEU A 84 14.08 8.56 -36.08
CA LEU A 84 13.29 8.67 -34.86
C LEU A 84 11.85 9.14 -35.17
N GLU A 85 11.68 10.14 -36.04
CA GLU A 85 10.37 10.57 -36.53
C GLU A 85 9.58 9.43 -37.20
N GLN A 86 10.25 8.63 -38.03
CA GLN A 86 9.62 7.46 -38.66
C GLN A 86 9.22 6.40 -37.64
N TYR A 87 10.01 6.19 -36.58
CA TYR A 87 9.65 5.30 -35.48
C TYR A 87 8.43 5.82 -34.71
N HIS A 88 8.40 7.12 -34.38
CA HIS A 88 7.24 7.75 -33.74
C HIS A 88 5.96 7.61 -34.57
N GLN A 89 6.06 7.81 -35.89
CA GLN A 89 4.94 7.60 -36.82
C GLN A 89 4.45 6.15 -36.79
N TYR A 90 5.36 5.18 -36.77
CA TYR A 90 5.02 3.76 -36.65
C TYR A 90 4.25 3.48 -35.35
N VAL A 91 4.80 3.89 -34.20
CA VAL A 91 4.13 3.69 -32.90
C VAL A 91 2.76 4.35 -32.88
N GLY A 92 2.65 5.56 -33.43
CA GLY A 92 1.38 6.28 -33.52
C GLY A 92 0.32 5.58 -34.39
N GLN A 93 0.73 4.96 -35.51
CA GLN A 93 -0.15 4.16 -36.38
C GLN A 93 -0.54 2.83 -35.71
N ALA A 94 0.45 2.11 -35.16
CA ALA A 94 0.24 0.83 -34.49
C ALA A 94 -0.67 0.96 -33.25
N SER A 95 -0.53 2.06 -32.49
CA SER A 95 -1.39 2.36 -31.34
C SER A 95 -2.86 2.61 -31.72
N LYS A 96 -3.11 3.00 -32.98
CA LYS A 96 -4.47 3.19 -33.54
C LYS A 96 -5.02 1.93 -34.20
N GLY A 97 -4.30 0.80 -34.13
CA GLY A 97 -4.66 -0.44 -34.82
C GLY A 97 -4.55 -0.36 -36.35
N GLN A 98 -3.84 0.64 -36.89
CA GLN A 98 -3.66 0.82 -38.32
C GLN A 98 -2.56 -0.10 -38.85
N GLN A 99 -2.69 -0.53 -40.11
CA GLN A 99 -1.67 -1.34 -40.76
C GLN A 99 -0.40 -0.51 -40.98
N ALA A 100 0.65 -0.81 -40.22
CA ALA A 100 1.91 -0.07 -40.25
C ALA A 100 2.98 -0.79 -41.09
N ASN A 101 3.93 -0.04 -41.65
CA ASN A 101 4.99 -0.60 -42.50
C ASN A 101 6.06 -1.35 -41.66
N THR A 102 5.88 -2.67 -41.52
CA THR A 102 6.77 -3.53 -40.73
C THR A 102 8.23 -3.50 -41.19
N LYS A 103 8.49 -3.42 -42.52
CA LYS A 103 9.87 -3.37 -43.04
C LYS A 103 10.58 -2.09 -42.61
N GLN A 104 9.88 -0.96 -42.67
CA GLN A 104 10.41 0.32 -42.24
C GLN A 104 10.64 0.34 -40.72
N TYR A 105 9.71 -0.21 -39.93
CA TYR A 105 9.87 -0.37 -38.49
C TYR A 105 11.13 -1.18 -38.12
N LEU A 106 11.32 -2.37 -38.72
CA LEU A 106 12.48 -3.22 -38.43
C LEU A 106 13.79 -2.50 -38.77
N ARG A 107 13.80 -1.71 -39.85
CA ARG A 107 14.94 -0.86 -40.21
C ARG A 107 15.18 0.24 -39.17
N CYS A 108 14.14 0.94 -38.71
CA CYS A 108 14.26 1.98 -37.70
C CYS A 108 14.80 1.41 -36.38
N ARG A 109 14.23 0.30 -35.92
CA ARG A 109 14.69 -0.44 -34.73
C ARG A 109 16.17 -0.77 -34.81
N TRP A 110 16.62 -1.38 -35.91
CA TRP A 110 18.03 -1.73 -36.08
C TRP A 110 18.95 -0.49 -36.08
N LEU A 111 18.55 0.60 -36.75
CA LEU A 111 19.33 1.83 -36.83
C LEU A 111 19.46 2.53 -35.48
N LEU A 112 18.34 2.69 -34.77
CA LEU A 112 18.28 3.36 -33.48
C LEU A 112 19.11 2.61 -32.43
N THR A 113 18.91 1.28 -32.32
CA THR A 113 19.70 0.45 -31.39
C THR A 113 21.19 0.48 -31.72
N ARG A 114 21.56 0.33 -33.00
CA ARG A 114 22.97 0.36 -33.39
C ARG A 114 23.63 1.71 -33.13
N TRP A 115 22.89 2.81 -33.25
CA TRP A 115 23.41 4.13 -32.92
C TRP A 115 23.51 4.33 -31.41
N TYR A 116 22.50 3.92 -30.65
CA TYR A 116 22.55 3.97 -29.20
C TYR A 116 23.73 3.16 -28.64
N ASP A 117 23.90 1.91 -29.07
CA ASP A 117 25.02 1.05 -28.66
C ASP A 117 26.37 1.69 -28.97
N ALA A 118 26.50 2.33 -30.14
CA ALA A 118 27.73 2.96 -30.57
C ALA A 118 28.05 4.27 -29.83
N THR A 119 27.07 4.94 -29.23
CA THR A 119 27.23 6.33 -28.75
C THR A 119 26.94 6.52 -27.27
N HIS A 120 26.06 5.72 -26.65
CA HIS A 120 25.46 6.07 -25.36
C HIS A 120 26.46 6.20 -24.22
N VAL A 121 27.45 5.31 -24.12
CA VAL A 121 28.47 5.36 -23.04
C VAL A 121 29.25 6.67 -23.10
N PHE A 122 29.62 7.08 -24.31
CA PHE A 122 30.37 8.31 -24.53
C PHE A 122 29.49 9.55 -24.29
N LEU A 123 28.28 9.58 -24.85
CA LEU A 123 27.37 10.71 -24.73
C LEU A 123 26.88 10.94 -23.30
N ASP A 124 26.62 9.86 -22.55
CA ASP A 124 26.23 9.96 -21.13
C ASP A 124 27.31 10.66 -20.30
N ASN A 125 28.59 10.38 -20.57
CA ASN A 125 29.70 11.06 -19.91
C ASN A 125 29.85 12.51 -20.36
N VAL A 126 29.79 12.75 -21.67
CA VAL A 126 29.90 14.08 -22.28
C VAL A 126 28.83 15.04 -21.74
N HIS A 127 27.59 14.59 -21.62
CA HIS A 127 26.48 15.41 -21.14
C HIS A 127 26.52 15.62 -19.61
N LYS A 128 26.94 14.62 -18.83
CA LYS A 128 26.99 14.72 -17.35
C LYS A 128 28.18 15.51 -16.82
N GLN A 129 29.29 15.56 -17.57
CA GLN A 129 30.55 16.16 -17.12
C GLN A 129 31.09 17.18 -18.14
N PRO A 130 30.44 18.35 -18.29
CA PRO A 130 30.79 19.36 -19.29
C PRO A 130 32.20 19.96 -19.09
N ASN A 131 32.78 19.82 -17.89
CA ASN A 131 34.10 20.31 -17.51
C ASN A 131 35.14 19.18 -17.36
N SER A 132 34.93 18.02 -17.98
CA SER A 132 35.89 16.91 -17.93
C SER A 132 37.17 17.17 -18.75
N PRO A 133 38.31 16.55 -18.41
CA PRO A 133 39.53 16.61 -19.23
C PRO A 133 39.29 16.17 -20.69
N LEU A 134 38.36 15.23 -20.89
CA LEU A 134 37.92 14.79 -22.21
C LEU A 134 37.26 15.93 -23.00
N GLN A 135 36.37 16.70 -22.38
CA GLN A 135 35.71 17.84 -23.02
C GLN A 135 36.70 18.93 -23.41
N GLU A 136 37.64 19.27 -22.53
CA GLU A 136 38.70 20.23 -22.83
C GLU A 136 39.61 19.77 -23.98
N PHE A 137 39.98 18.49 -23.98
CA PHE A 137 40.74 17.89 -25.07
C PHE A 137 39.97 17.94 -26.41
N LEU A 138 38.67 17.61 -26.40
CA LEU A 138 37.84 17.65 -27.61
C LEU A 138 37.71 19.08 -28.13
N LYS A 139 37.44 20.06 -27.26
CA LYS A 139 37.40 21.47 -27.61
C LYS A 139 38.69 21.89 -28.28
N THR A 140 39.84 21.66 -27.62
CA THR A 140 41.17 22.02 -28.12
C THR A 140 41.47 21.43 -29.51
N ASN A 141 41.09 20.17 -29.76
CA ASN A 141 41.33 19.52 -31.05
C ASN A 141 40.32 19.92 -32.13
N LEU A 142 39.17 20.51 -31.77
CA LEU A 142 38.10 20.91 -32.68
C LEU A 142 38.05 22.43 -32.94
N LEU A 143 38.88 23.25 -32.26
CA LEU A 143 38.99 24.72 -32.39
C LEU A 143 39.15 25.24 -33.83
N SER A 144 39.49 24.40 -34.81
CA SER A 144 39.56 24.77 -36.23
C SER A 144 38.20 24.80 -36.94
N SER A 145 37.09 24.43 -36.28
CA SER A 145 35.73 24.50 -36.81
C SER A 145 34.96 25.64 -36.14
N PRO A 146 34.76 26.81 -36.78
CA PRO A 146 34.24 28.02 -36.14
C PRO A 146 32.76 27.99 -35.73
N LYS A 147 32.09 26.83 -35.78
CA LYS A 147 30.62 26.74 -35.77
C LYS A 147 29.98 26.01 -34.59
N ASP A 148 30.76 25.39 -33.70
CA ASP A 148 30.17 24.63 -32.58
C ASP A 148 30.93 24.83 -31.27
N PRO A 149 30.38 25.57 -30.29
CA PRO A 149 31.03 25.80 -28.99
C PRO A 149 31.07 24.55 -28.10
N SER A 150 30.32 23.50 -28.45
CA SER A 150 30.15 22.30 -27.61
C SER A 150 30.23 21.01 -28.44
N PRO A 151 31.38 20.34 -28.48
CA PRO A 151 31.58 19.20 -29.36
C PRO A 151 30.78 17.96 -28.91
N PHE A 152 30.20 17.27 -29.90
CA PHE A 152 29.37 16.06 -29.71
C PHE A 152 28.11 16.26 -28.86
N MET A 153 27.62 17.49 -28.69
CA MET A 153 26.38 17.74 -27.96
C MET A 153 25.14 17.41 -28.80
N CYS A 154 24.27 16.54 -28.29
CA CYS A 154 22.97 16.25 -28.91
C CYS A 154 21.91 15.84 -27.89
N GLU A 155 21.91 16.48 -26.71
CA GLU A 155 21.09 16.07 -25.56
C GLU A 155 19.60 15.79 -25.88
N PRO A 156 18.87 16.59 -26.69
CA PRO A 156 17.48 16.27 -27.04
C PRO A 156 17.34 14.95 -27.81
N LEU A 157 18.20 14.72 -28.81
CA LEU A 157 18.19 13.49 -29.60
C LEU A 157 18.60 12.29 -28.73
N PHE A 158 19.70 12.43 -27.97
CA PHE A 158 20.17 11.37 -27.09
C PHE A 158 19.12 10.95 -26.07
N THR A 159 18.42 11.92 -25.47
CA THR A 159 17.34 11.68 -24.51
C THR A 159 16.17 10.94 -25.16
N SER A 160 15.76 11.33 -26.37
CA SER A 160 14.68 10.65 -27.10
C SER A 160 15.07 9.25 -27.54
N VAL A 161 16.27 9.05 -28.10
CA VAL A 161 16.73 7.70 -28.47
C VAL A 161 16.91 6.82 -27.24
N SER A 162 17.40 7.35 -26.11
CA SER A 162 17.50 6.58 -24.86
C SER A 162 16.13 6.15 -24.33
N ARG A 163 15.08 6.95 -24.52
CA ARG A 163 13.70 6.56 -24.17
C ARG A 163 13.21 5.44 -25.08
N VAL A 164 13.32 5.62 -26.40
CA VAL A 164 12.92 4.61 -27.39
C VAL A 164 13.70 3.30 -27.21
N GLN A 165 14.99 3.36 -26.87
CA GLN A 165 15.80 2.16 -26.67
C GLN A 165 15.21 1.24 -25.59
N LYS A 166 14.62 1.79 -24.50
CA LYS A 166 13.98 0.97 -23.45
C LYS A 166 12.79 0.17 -23.99
N ILE A 167 12.09 0.70 -24.99
CA ILE A 167 11.01 0.02 -25.70
C ILE A 167 11.60 -1.06 -26.62
N LEU A 168 12.62 -0.70 -27.39
CA LEU A 168 13.30 -1.62 -28.32
C LEU A 168 13.97 -2.80 -27.61
N ASP A 169 14.44 -2.61 -26.37
CA ASP A 169 15.03 -3.65 -25.53
C ASP A 169 13.98 -4.71 -25.16
N ILE A 170 12.76 -4.31 -24.77
CA ILE A 170 11.65 -5.24 -24.49
C ILE A 170 11.19 -5.94 -25.77
N GLU A 171 11.07 -5.21 -26.89
CA GLU A 171 10.82 -5.81 -28.21
C GLU A 171 11.94 -6.77 -28.64
N GLY A 172 13.17 -6.50 -28.18
CA GLY A 172 14.35 -7.36 -28.25
C GLY A 172 14.10 -8.69 -27.59
N LEU A 173 13.61 -8.68 -26.35
CA LEU A 173 13.30 -9.90 -25.62
C LEU A 173 12.14 -10.67 -26.24
N PHE A 174 11.07 -9.97 -26.64
CA PHE A 174 9.88 -10.60 -27.20
C PHE A 174 10.03 -11.11 -28.64
N GLN A 175 11.02 -10.58 -29.39
CA GLN A 175 11.28 -10.90 -30.81
C GLN A 175 10.10 -10.59 -31.76
N LYS A 176 9.13 -9.81 -31.30
CA LYS A 176 7.96 -9.35 -32.06
C LYS A 176 7.63 -7.90 -31.66
N PRO A 177 6.86 -7.14 -32.47
CA PRO A 177 6.33 -5.85 -32.05
C PRO A 177 5.46 -5.99 -30.80
N LEU A 178 5.43 -4.94 -29.97
CA LEU A 178 4.52 -4.90 -28.82
C LEU A 178 3.05 -4.80 -29.27
N PRO A 179 2.10 -5.25 -28.44
CA PRO A 179 0.67 -5.03 -28.69
C PRO A 179 0.27 -3.57 -28.44
N TYR A 180 0.80 -2.64 -29.26
CA TYR A 180 0.66 -1.18 -29.08
C TYR A 180 -0.79 -0.71 -28.98
N ALA A 181 -1.69 -1.24 -29.82
CA ALA A 181 -3.11 -0.88 -29.80
C ALA A 181 -3.77 -1.22 -28.46
N ALA A 182 -3.54 -2.44 -27.95
CA ALA A 182 -4.06 -2.87 -26.67
C ALA A 182 -3.48 -2.02 -25.52
N MET A 183 -2.16 -1.79 -25.50
CA MET A 183 -1.50 -0.97 -24.49
C MET A 183 -2.01 0.48 -24.49
N TYR A 184 -2.19 1.09 -25.66
CA TYR A 184 -2.73 2.45 -25.77
C TYR A 184 -4.17 2.53 -25.25
N LYS A 185 -5.01 1.54 -25.56
CA LYS A 185 -6.38 1.46 -25.05
C LYS A 185 -6.42 1.28 -23.53
N LEU A 186 -5.56 0.42 -22.97
CA LEU A 186 -5.42 0.30 -21.51
C LEU A 186 -4.98 1.63 -20.87
N ALA A 187 -3.98 2.31 -21.45
CA ALA A 187 -3.50 3.61 -20.96
C ALA A 187 -4.58 4.71 -20.98
N THR A 188 -5.61 4.55 -21.81
CA THR A 188 -6.70 5.52 -22.00
C THR A 188 -8.05 5.04 -21.44
N SER A 189 -8.09 3.90 -20.74
CA SER A 189 -9.32 3.24 -20.26
C SER A 189 -10.34 2.90 -21.37
N ALA A 190 -9.88 2.72 -22.60
CA ALA A 190 -10.74 2.29 -23.70
C ALA A 190 -10.94 0.76 -23.68
N GLN A 191 -12.09 0.31 -24.17
CA GLN A 191 -12.43 -1.12 -24.22
C GLN A 191 -11.57 -1.86 -25.25
N LEU A 192 -11.03 -3.02 -24.84
CA LEU A 192 -10.30 -3.92 -25.74
C LEU A 192 -11.25 -4.80 -26.54
N ALA A 193 -10.99 -4.91 -27.85
CA ALA A 193 -11.57 -5.94 -28.72
C ALA A 193 -10.98 -7.32 -28.39
N GLN A 194 -11.65 -8.40 -28.81
CA GLN A 194 -11.20 -9.76 -28.47
C GLN A 194 -9.79 -10.06 -28.98
N GLN A 195 -9.47 -9.68 -30.22
CA GLN A 195 -8.12 -9.86 -30.77
C GLN A 195 -7.06 -9.12 -29.93
N GLU A 196 -7.36 -7.91 -29.46
CA GLU A 196 -6.43 -7.11 -28.65
C GLU A 196 -6.22 -7.73 -27.26
N LYS A 197 -7.26 -8.35 -26.68
CA LYS A 197 -7.14 -9.15 -25.45
C LYS A 197 -6.21 -10.34 -25.67
N ASP A 198 -6.47 -11.14 -26.71
CA ASP A 198 -5.65 -12.32 -27.00
C ASP A 198 -4.18 -11.97 -27.26
N GLU A 199 -3.91 -10.84 -27.93
CA GLU A 199 -2.55 -10.35 -28.21
C GLU A 199 -1.83 -9.91 -26.93
N ILE A 200 -2.50 -9.14 -26.06
CA ILE A 200 -1.87 -8.66 -24.83
C ILE A 200 -1.69 -9.77 -23.80
N ASP A 201 -2.64 -10.71 -23.70
CA ASP A 201 -2.57 -11.83 -22.76
C ASP A 201 -1.40 -12.77 -23.13
N LYS A 202 -1.19 -13.06 -24.43
CA LYS A 202 0.00 -13.79 -24.91
C LYS A 202 1.31 -13.08 -24.59
N TRP A 203 1.32 -11.75 -24.68
CA TRP A 203 2.49 -10.96 -24.31
C TRP A 203 2.75 -11.00 -22.81
N ILE A 204 1.70 -10.90 -21.97
CA ILE A 204 1.81 -11.00 -20.51
C ILE A 204 2.26 -12.40 -20.08
N GLU A 205 1.75 -13.46 -20.71
CA GLU A 205 2.21 -14.83 -20.47
C GLU A 205 3.72 -14.95 -20.74
N PHE A 206 4.19 -14.40 -21.87
CA PHE A 206 5.62 -14.33 -22.17
C PHE A 206 6.42 -13.57 -21.10
N LEU A 207 5.93 -12.41 -20.64
CA LEU A 207 6.59 -11.63 -19.58
C LEU A 207 6.65 -12.41 -18.27
N ASN A 208 5.58 -13.11 -17.90
CA ASN A 208 5.49 -13.87 -16.67
C ASN A 208 6.51 -15.02 -16.66
N VAL A 209 6.62 -15.76 -17.77
CA VAL A 209 7.63 -16.82 -17.96
C VAL A 209 9.06 -16.28 -17.89
N HIS A 210 9.27 -15.07 -18.41
CA HIS A 210 10.60 -14.43 -18.51
C HIS A 210 10.85 -13.35 -17.47
N SER A 211 10.07 -13.34 -16.39
CA SER A 211 10.09 -12.27 -15.40
C SER A 211 11.45 -12.11 -14.71
N ASN A 212 12.27 -13.17 -14.67
CA ASN A 212 13.64 -13.12 -14.15
C ASN A 212 14.67 -12.46 -15.08
N LYS A 213 14.34 -12.23 -16.37
CA LYS A 213 15.29 -11.65 -17.34
C LYS A 213 15.44 -10.14 -17.20
N PHE A 214 14.53 -9.46 -16.53
CA PHE A 214 14.55 -8.01 -16.35
C PHE A 214 13.87 -7.61 -15.05
N SER A 215 14.35 -6.55 -14.42
CA SER A 215 13.79 -6.03 -13.17
C SER A 215 12.51 -5.22 -13.38
N VAL A 216 11.61 -5.20 -12.39
CA VAL A 216 10.46 -4.26 -12.34
C VAL A 216 10.86 -2.79 -12.55
N HIS A 217 12.03 -2.37 -12.07
CA HIS A 217 12.57 -1.02 -12.31
C HIS A 217 12.71 -0.70 -13.79
N PHE A 218 13.31 -1.64 -14.53
CA PHE A 218 13.48 -1.52 -15.97
C PHE A 218 12.12 -1.50 -16.67
N PHE A 219 11.21 -2.38 -16.25
CA PHE A 219 9.86 -2.46 -16.82
C PHE A 219 9.06 -1.18 -16.60
N HIS A 220 9.06 -0.61 -15.39
CA HIS A 220 8.39 0.65 -15.09
C HIS A 220 8.93 1.81 -15.95
N ARG A 221 10.26 1.89 -16.14
CA ARG A 221 10.88 2.88 -17.03
C ARG A 221 10.53 2.68 -18.49
N PHE A 222 10.40 1.42 -18.92
CA PHE A 222 9.91 1.08 -20.25
C PHE A 222 8.48 1.60 -20.43
N LEU A 223 7.55 1.31 -19.51
CA LEU A 223 6.17 1.79 -19.59
C LEU A 223 6.08 3.32 -19.58
N LYS A 224 6.88 4.00 -18.74
CA LYS A 224 7.02 5.47 -18.79
C LYS A 224 7.44 5.97 -20.15
N SER A 225 8.44 5.32 -20.75
CA SER A 225 8.91 5.70 -22.08
C SER A 225 7.80 5.49 -23.11
N LEU A 226 7.11 4.35 -23.06
CA LEU A 226 6.00 4.03 -23.95
C LEU A 226 4.86 5.05 -23.88
N ILE A 227 4.46 5.49 -22.68
CA ILE A 227 3.44 6.54 -22.50
C ILE A 227 3.82 7.83 -23.23
N THR A 228 5.10 8.22 -23.21
CA THR A 228 5.57 9.43 -23.92
C THR A 228 5.57 9.28 -25.45
N GLU A 229 5.60 8.05 -25.95
CA GLU A 229 5.59 7.74 -27.38
C GLU A 229 4.17 7.63 -27.96
N PHE A 230 3.15 7.52 -27.10
CA PHE A 230 1.77 7.43 -27.53
C PHE A 230 1.24 8.76 -28.09
N PRO A 231 0.25 8.70 -29.03
CA PRO A 231 -0.34 9.89 -29.63
C PRO A 231 -0.91 10.87 -28.58
N GLN A 232 -0.58 12.17 -28.73
CA GLN A 232 -1.02 13.23 -27.81
C GLN A 232 -2.28 13.99 -28.29
N GLY A 233 -2.82 13.65 -29.46
CA GLY A 233 -3.98 14.31 -30.07
C GLY A 233 -5.36 13.69 -29.75
N GLY A 234 -5.44 12.93 -28.66
CA GLY A 234 -6.63 12.18 -28.25
C GLY A 234 -6.73 12.08 -26.71
N PRO A 235 -7.41 11.06 -26.15
CA PRO A 235 -7.41 10.81 -24.71
C PRO A 235 -5.98 10.71 -24.20
N VAL A 236 -5.65 11.45 -23.14
CA VAL A 236 -4.29 11.53 -22.61
C VAL A 236 -3.91 10.16 -22.00
N PRO A 237 -2.86 9.50 -22.51
CA PRO A 237 -2.40 8.23 -21.96
C PRO A 237 -1.89 8.39 -20.53
N ASN A 238 -2.30 7.50 -19.63
CA ASN A 238 -1.93 7.50 -18.23
C ASN A 238 -1.16 6.22 -17.88
N LEU A 239 0.02 6.40 -17.27
CA LEU A 239 0.89 5.29 -16.87
C LEU A 239 0.19 4.35 -15.89
N THR A 240 -0.41 4.88 -14.82
CA THR A 240 -1.01 4.08 -13.77
C THR A 240 -2.20 3.27 -14.29
N LYS A 241 -2.97 3.80 -15.25
CA LYS A 241 -4.05 3.06 -15.94
C LYS A 241 -3.52 1.92 -16.79
N LEU A 242 -2.42 2.14 -17.52
CA LEU A 242 -1.74 1.07 -18.25
C LEU A 242 -1.24 -0.01 -17.30
N GLU A 243 -0.57 0.37 -16.21
CA GLU A 243 -0.10 -0.57 -15.20
C GLU A 243 -1.25 -1.38 -14.58
N MET A 244 -2.36 -0.72 -14.22
CA MET A 244 -3.54 -1.41 -13.69
C MET A 244 -4.12 -2.40 -14.70
N GLY A 245 -4.28 -1.98 -15.96
CA GLY A 245 -4.79 -2.86 -17.01
C GLY A 245 -3.90 -4.09 -17.26
N LEU A 246 -2.61 -4.00 -16.98
CA LEU A 246 -1.69 -5.14 -17.01
C LEU A 246 -1.81 -6.01 -15.74
N VAL A 247 -2.01 -5.40 -14.57
CA VAL A 247 -2.23 -6.11 -13.29
C VAL A 247 -3.54 -6.90 -13.31
N ASP A 248 -4.62 -6.32 -13.83
CA ASP A 248 -5.93 -6.98 -14.00
C ASP A 248 -5.86 -8.21 -14.92
N ARG A 249 -4.80 -8.30 -15.73
CA ARG A 249 -4.48 -9.43 -16.62
C ARG A 249 -3.34 -10.29 -16.06
N GLU A 250 -3.14 -10.25 -14.75
CA GLU A 250 -2.19 -11.07 -14.00
C GLU A 250 -0.71 -10.88 -14.42
N CYS A 251 -0.31 -9.66 -14.79
CA CYS A 251 1.11 -9.36 -15.03
C CYS A 251 1.89 -9.37 -13.70
N LYS A 252 2.64 -10.45 -13.45
CA LYS A 252 3.30 -10.73 -12.16
C LYS A 252 4.54 -9.89 -11.91
N ILE A 253 5.04 -9.15 -12.89
CA ILE A 253 6.27 -8.36 -12.74
C ILE A 253 6.14 -7.26 -11.68
N PHE A 254 4.95 -6.71 -11.48
CA PHE A 254 4.68 -5.70 -10.46
C PHE A 254 4.79 -6.24 -9.02
N LEU A 255 4.78 -7.57 -8.85
CA LEU A 255 5.00 -8.24 -7.57
C LEU A 255 6.48 -8.40 -7.22
N GLN A 256 7.39 -8.11 -8.16
CA GLN A 256 8.82 -8.18 -7.89
C GLN A 256 9.29 -7.07 -6.95
N ARG A 257 10.34 -7.40 -6.19
CA ARG A 257 11.07 -6.47 -5.34
C ARG A 257 12.13 -5.74 -6.15
N ASP A 258 12.14 -4.42 -6.09
CA ASP A 258 13.24 -3.62 -6.65
C ASP A 258 14.34 -3.46 -5.61
N LEU A 259 15.40 -4.28 -5.70
CA LEU A 259 16.50 -4.28 -4.73
C LEU A 259 17.19 -2.91 -4.58
N LYS A 260 17.29 -2.12 -5.67
CA LYS A 260 17.92 -0.79 -5.59
C LYS A 260 17.01 0.19 -4.85
N HIS A 261 15.72 0.16 -5.16
CA HIS A 261 14.72 0.95 -4.44
C HIS A 261 14.65 0.57 -2.96
N LEU A 262 14.66 -0.73 -2.66
CA LEU A 262 14.66 -1.26 -1.30
C LEU A 262 15.91 -0.87 -0.51
N SER A 263 17.09 -0.92 -1.12
CA SER A 263 18.33 -0.48 -0.47
C SER A 263 18.29 1.01 -0.11
N TRP A 264 17.77 1.87 -0.99
CA TRP A 264 17.54 3.28 -0.66
C TRP A 264 16.51 3.44 0.47
N ARG A 265 15.41 2.70 0.40
CA ARG A 265 14.33 2.71 1.39
C ARG A 265 14.83 2.33 2.79
N GLU A 266 15.74 1.36 2.88
CA GLU A 266 16.34 0.89 4.13
C GLU A 266 17.30 1.91 4.77
N GLN A 267 17.74 2.93 4.03
CA GLN A 267 18.59 4.00 4.55
C GLN A 267 17.77 5.13 5.20
N LEU A 268 16.45 5.17 4.99
CA LEU A 268 15.59 6.23 5.52
C LEU A 268 15.47 6.17 7.05
N ARG A 269 15.67 7.31 7.70
CA ARG A 269 15.60 7.50 9.15
C ARG A 269 14.78 8.76 9.50
N PRO A 270 14.21 8.84 10.72
CA PRO A 270 13.67 10.10 11.23
C PRO A 270 14.70 11.24 11.11
N GLY A 271 14.23 12.43 10.76
CA GLY A 271 15.05 13.63 10.48
C GLY A 271 15.60 13.72 9.05
N ASN A 272 15.52 12.67 8.23
CA ASN A 272 15.93 12.76 6.83
C ASN A 272 15.01 13.67 6.04
N VAL A 273 15.58 14.41 5.08
CA VAL A 273 14.84 15.23 4.12
C VAL A 273 14.75 14.48 2.81
N VAL A 274 13.53 14.23 2.34
CA VAL A 274 13.25 13.56 1.07
C VAL A 274 12.44 14.49 0.15
N LEU A 275 12.58 14.30 -1.15
CA LEU A 275 11.79 15.04 -2.15
C LEU A 275 10.60 14.20 -2.60
N CYS A 276 9.41 14.79 -2.58
CA CYS A 276 8.21 14.29 -3.23
C CYS A 276 7.69 15.39 -4.16
N ASN A 277 7.75 15.19 -5.48
CA ASN A 277 7.41 16.20 -6.50
C ASN A 277 8.06 17.56 -6.26
N ASN A 278 9.37 17.56 -5.97
CA ASN A 278 10.17 18.75 -5.65
C ASN A 278 9.81 19.46 -4.33
N LYS A 279 8.88 18.94 -3.53
CA LYS A 279 8.61 19.42 -2.17
C LYS A 279 9.50 18.67 -1.19
N GLN A 280 10.17 19.40 -0.32
CA GLN A 280 10.97 18.83 0.76
C GLN A 280 10.06 18.35 1.89
N ILE A 281 10.19 17.09 2.26
CA ILE A 281 9.46 16.44 3.34
C ILE A 281 10.50 15.98 4.36
N VAL A 282 10.33 16.42 5.61
CA VAL A 282 11.15 15.97 6.72
C VAL A 282 10.47 14.77 7.38
N LEU A 283 11.16 13.64 7.41
CA LEU A 283 10.63 12.40 7.99
C LEU A 283 10.57 12.50 9.52
N GLY A 284 9.41 12.23 10.10
CA GLY A 284 9.22 12.10 11.53
C GLY A 284 9.49 10.66 12.00
N GLU A 285 8.86 10.29 13.12
CA GLU A 285 8.96 8.95 13.66
C GLU A 285 8.43 7.89 12.69
N ARG A 286 9.02 6.69 12.76
CA ARG A 286 8.56 5.55 11.95
C ARG A 286 7.30 4.98 12.59
N ILE A 287 6.20 5.03 11.85
CA ILE A 287 4.90 4.52 12.31
C ILE A 287 4.89 2.99 12.24
N GLY A 288 5.41 2.41 11.17
CA GLY A 288 5.44 0.96 11.04
C GLY A 288 5.91 0.44 9.70
N VAL A 289 5.88 -0.89 9.61
CA VAL A 289 6.13 -1.67 8.40
C VAL A 289 5.02 -2.67 8.25
N LYS A 290 4.38 -2.70 7.09
CA LYS A 290 3.49 -3.80 6.74
C LYS A 290 4.33 -5.07 6.57
N LYS A 291 4.27 -5.98 7.55
CA LYS A 291 5.07 -7.23 7.53
C LYS A 291 4.48 -8.29 6.60
N GLU A 292 3.16 -8.33 6.49
CA GLU A 292 2.43 -9.34 5.73
C GLU A 292 2.02 -8.83 4.33
N GLY A 293 1.96 -9.74 3.36
CA GLY A 293 1.66 -9.42 1.97
C GLY A 293 2.88 -9.02 1.14
N PHE A 294 2.66 -8.80 -0.16
CA PHE A 294 3.72 -8.58 -1.15
C PHE A 294 4.22 -7.12 -1.22
N ASP A 295 3.40 -6.17 -0.79
CA ASP A 295 3.60 -4.73 -0.94
C ASP A 295 4.49 -4.09 0.14
N GLN A 296 4.63 -4.75 1.29
CA GLN A 296 5.54 -4.45 2.42
C GLN A 296 5.91 -2.96 2.59
N THR A 297 4.90 -2.09 2.63
CA THR A 297 5.11 -0.64 2.71
C THR A 297 5.69 -0.22 4.05
N ILE A 298 6.51 0.83 4.03
CA ILE A 298 6.97 1.49 5.24
C ILE A 298 6.35 2.88 5.35
N HIS A 299 6.07 3.30 6.58
CA HIS A 299 5.35 4.53 6.87
C HIS A 299 6.11 5.36 7.91
N PHE A 300 6.22 6.67 7.66
CA PHE A 300 6.77 7.66 8.58
C PHE A 300 5.76 8.78 8.80
N ALA A 301 5.74 9.36 9.99
CA ALA A 301 5.08 10.64 10.21
C ALA A 301 5.78 11.74 9.39
N VAL A 302 5.08 12.85 9.13
CA VAL A 302 5.67 14.04 8.50
C VAL A 302 5.90 15.10 9.57
N VAL A 303 7.12 15.63 9.69
CA VAL A 303 7.39 16.71 10.64
C VAL A 303 6.68 17.97 10.18
N GLY A 304 5.94 18.61 11.10
CA GLY A 304 5.18 19.83 10.83
C GLY A 304 3.80 19.59 10.18
N ASP A 305 3.43 18.34 9.90
CA ASP A 305 2.09 18.01 9.38
C ASP A 305 1.52 16.76 10.07
N PRO A 306 0.64 16.93 11.07
CA PRO A 306 0.09 15.81 11.82
C PRO A 306 -0.94 14.99 11.03
N HIS A 307 -1.40 15.47 9.87
CA HIS A 307 -2.47 14.84 9.09
C HIS A 307 -1.94 14.00 7.92
N LYS A 308 -0.62 13.90 7.76
CA LYS A 308 0.01 13.17 6.66
C LYS A 308 1.04 12.16 7.13
N ILE A 309 1.14 11.09 6.35
CA ILE A 309 2.21 10.11 6.47
C ILE A 309 2.96 10.00 5.15
N PHE A 310 4.27 9.81 5.26
CA PHE A 310 5.13 9.49 4.15
C PHE A 310 5.21 7.97 3.98
N THR A 311 4.90 7.49 2.78
CA THR A 311 4.81 6.06 2.47
C THR A 311 5.77 5.68 1.34
N VAL A 312 6.45 4.54 1.50
CA VAL A 312 7.35 3.97 0.48
C VAL A 312 6.99 2.52 0.21
N GLY A 313 6.90 2.18 -1.09
CA GLY A 313 6.59 0.86 -1.61
C GLY A 313 7.76 -0.13 -1.60
N VAL A 314 7.54 -1.29 -2.23
CA VAL A 314 8.58 -2.27 -2.57
C VAL A 314 9.20 -2.03 -3.96
N ASN A 315 8.52 -1.26 -4.79
CA ASN A 315 8.94 -0.80 -6.11
C ASN A 315 8.22 0.52 -6.46
N GLU A 316 8.61 1.17 -7.55
CA GLU A 316 8.09 2.48 -7.97
C GLU A 316 6.64 2.42 -8.51
N ALA A 317 6.10 1.26 -8.87
CA ALA A 317 4.74 1.15 -9.43
C ALA A 317 3.66 0.95 -8.35
N ILE A 318 4.00 0.32 -7.23
CA ILE A 318 3.02 -0.22 -6.28
C ILE A 318 2.09 0.82 -5.66
N LEU A 319 2.59 2.04 -5.40
CA LEU A 319 1.80 3.09 -4.76
C LEU A 319 0.73 3.64 -5.71
N GLY A 320 1.06 3.80 -7.00
CA GLY A 320 0.10 4.19 -8.03
C GLY A 320 -1.00 3.14 -8.20
N LEU A 321 -0.61 1.87 -8.27
CA LEU A 321 -1.56 0.76 -8.36
C LEU A 321 -2.53 0.73 -7.16
N LYS A 322 -2.02 0.88 -5.94
CA LYS A 322 -2.86 0.94 -4.74
C LYS A 322 -3.86 2.09 -4.77
N LYS A 323 -3.44 3.26 -5.25
CA LYS A 323 -4.32 4.42 -5.38
C LYS A 323 -5.51 4.12 -6.31
N ILE A 324 -5.26 3.54 -7.48
CA ILE A 324 -6.35 3.17 -8.40
C ILE A 324 -7.26 2.11 -7.77
N LEU A 325 -6.70 1.06 -7.14
CA LEU A 325 -7.50 0.03 -6.47
C LEU A 325 -8.41 0.64 -5.39
N SER A 326 -7.91 1.61 -4.62
CA SER A 326 -8.72 2.31 -3.61
C SER A 326 -9.83 3.18 -4.20
N GLU A 327 -9.63 3.74 -5.39
CA GLU A 327 -10.58 4.62 -6.05
C GLU A 327 -11.65 3.85 -6.85
N GLU A 328 -11.29 2.71 -7.45
CA GLU A 328 -12.16 1.99 -8.40
C GLU A 328 -12.86 0.76 -7.80
N GLN A 329 -12.28 0.10 -6.80
CA GLN A 329 -12.78 -1.20 -6.30
C GLN A 329 -13.32 -1.16 -4.86
N GLY A 330 -13.30 -0.01 -4.19
CA GLY A 330 -13.74 0.10 -2.80
C GLY A 330 -15.25 -0.14 -2.65
N PHE A 331 -15.63 -1.03 -1.73
CA PHE A 331 -17.03 -1.26 -1.36
C PHE A 331 -17.35 -0.73 0.04
N ALA A 332 -18.44 0.03 0.16
CA ALA A 332 -19.03 0.59 1.38
C ALA A 332 -18.17 1.61 2.17
N VAL A 333 -16.88 1.34 2.36
CA VAL A 333 -15.95 2.18 3.12
C VAL A 333 -14.81 2.64 2.21
N LYS A 334 -14.55 3.95 2.20
CA LYS A 334 -13.44 4.54 1.44
C LYS A 334 -12.11 4.13 2.06
N MET A 335 -11.09 3.89 1.24
CA MET A 335 -9.74 3.65 1.76
C MET A 335 -9.02 4.96 2.10
N ALA A 336 -7.89 4.84 2.81
CA ALA A 336 -6.95 5.94 3.01
C ALA A 336 -6.51 6.58 1.68
N SER A 337 -6.64 7.90 1.61
CA SER A 337 -6.46 8.73 0.44
C SER A 337 -4.98 9.00 0.16
N TYR A 338 -4.58 8.74 -1.07
CA TYR A 338 -3.27 9.14 -1.59
C TYR A 338 -3.31 10.61 -2.03
N ILE A 339 -2.81 11.48 -1.15
CA ILE A 339 -2.77 12.93 -1.35
C ILE A 339 -1.86 13.26 -2.54
N GLU A 340 -0.66 12.69 -2.54
CA GLU A 340 0.34 12.96 -3.58
C GLU A 340 1.22 11.73 -3.78
N ILE A 341 1.47 11.36 -5.04
CA ILE A 341 2.45 10.33 -5.40
C ILE A 341 3.55 11.04 -6.19
N ASP A 342 4.80 10.78 -5.84
CA ASP A 342 5.94 11.32 -6.57
C ASP A 342 5.89 10.90 -8.05
N ALA A 343 6.28 11.77 -8.97
CA ALA A 343 6.27 11.48 -10.40
C ALA A 343 7.12 10.26 -10.78
N SER A 344 8.15 9.95 -9.98
CA SER A 344 8.92 8.71 -10.14
C SER A 344 8.16 7.48 -9.64
N GLY A 345 7.15 7.63 -8.77
CA GLY A 345 6.42 6.55 -8.10
C GLY A 345 7.13 6.04 -6.83
N LYS A 346 8.31 6.59 -6.54
CA LYS A 346 9.21 6.18 -5.46
C LYS A 346 8.60 6.34 -4.05
N CYS A 347 7.73 7.34 -3.86
CA CYS A 347 7.10 7.58 -2.57
C CYS A 347 5.76 8.29 -2.73
N ALA A 348 4.99 8.35 -1.65
CA ALA A 348 3.72 9.04 -1.61
C ALA A 348 3.48 9.71 -0.25
N LEU A 349 2.72 10.80 -0.27
CA LEU A 349 2.03 11.34 0.89
C LEU A 349 0.62 10.76 0.93
N VAL A 350 0.29 10.16 2.06
CA VAL A 350 -1.01 9.54 2.32
C VAL A 350 -1.60 10.24 3.55
N GLU A 351 -2.93 10.30 3.63
CA GLU A 351 -3.56 10.81 4.84
C GLU A 351 -3.19 9.97 6.08
N LYS A 352 -3.01 10.64 7.22
CA LYS A 352 -2.81 9.97 8.50
C LYS A 352 -4.17 9.69 9.13
N LEU A 353 -4.41 8.42 9.45
CA LEU A 353 -5.59 8.00 10.19
C LEU A 353 -5.28 7.90 11.69
N SER A 354 -6.34 7.92 12.50
CA SER A 354 -6.32 7.69 13.95
C SER A 354 -6.05 6.22 14.29
N GLU A 355 -6.19 5.84 15.56
CA GLU A 355 -6.08 4.44 16.01
C GLU A 355 -7.18 3.56 15.40
N SER A 356 -6.90 2.26 15.26
CA SER A 356 -7.88 1.31 14.73
C SER A 356 -9.05 1.10 15.67
N LEU A 357 -10.25 0.85 15.12
CA LEU A 357 -11.48 0.71 15.91
C LEU A 357 -11.38 -0.34 17.02
N ASN A 358 -10.66 -1.45 16.80
CA ASN A 358 -10.48 -2.50 17.81
C ASN A 358 -9.61 -2.11 19.01
N GLN A 359 -8.93 -0.96 18.95
CA GLN A 359 -8.09 -0.41 20.01
C GLN A 359 -8.42 1.05 20.27
N TYR A 360 -9.56 1.53 19.75
CA TYR A 360 -9.92 2.93 19.83
C TYR A 360 -10.20 3.30 21.30
N PRO A 361 -9.62 4.40 21.80
CA PRO A 361 -9.75 4.80 23.20
C PRO A 361 -11.10 5.50 23.43
N TRP A 362 -12.20 4.74 23.36
CA TRP A 362 -13.55 5.24 23.64
C TRP A 362 -13.64 5.88 25.03
N THR A 363 -14.24 7.06 25.09
CA THR A 363 -14.31 7.88 26.30
C THR A 363 -15.60 7.68 27.10
N SER A 364 -16.58 6.98 26.51
CA SER A 364 -17.87 6.68 27.11
C SER A 364 -17.72 5.83 28.37
N GLN A 365 -18.52 6.17 29.38
CA GLN A 365 -18.56 5.45 30.66
C GLN A 365 -19.69 4.42 30.65
N LYS A 366 -19.70 3.53 31.66
CA LYS A 366 -20.65 2.41 31.77
C LYS A 366 -22.11 2.84 31.54
N ASP A 367 -22.50 4.00 32.08
CA ASP A 367 -23.88 4.48 32.05
C ASP A 367 -24.10 5.70 31.13
N GLN A 368 -23.05 6.25 30.52
CA GLN A 368 -23.13 7.50 29.76
C GLN A 368 -22.29 7.45 28.48
N LEU A 369 -22.95 7.69 27.35
CA LEU A 369 -22.31 7.86 26.06
C LEU A 369 -21.79 9.30 25.95
N SER A 370 -20.51 9.47 25.65
CA SER A 370 -19.92 10.80 25.50
C SER A 370 -20.34 11.44 24.16
N ALA A 371 -20.41 12.76 24.11
CA ALA A 371 -20.75 13.47 22.87
C ALA A 371 -19.71 13.22 21.76
N ALA A 372 -18.43 13.16 22.12
CA ALA A 372 -17.35 12.88 21.18
C ALA A 372 -17.45 11.48 20.57
N ASP A 373 -17.78 10.47 21.37
CA ASP A 373 -17.96 9.11 20.88
C ASP A 373 -19.25 9.01 20.04
N GLN A 374 -20.33 9.70 20.44
CA GLN A 374 -21.61 9.71 19.72
C GLN A 374 -21.47 10.16 18.26
N ASP A 375 -20.69 11.23 18.02
CA ASP A 375 -20.45 11.77 16.68
C ASP A 375 -19.71 10.75 15.79
N LEU A 376 -18.76 10.01 16.36
CA LEU A 376 -17.97 8.99 15.66
C LEU A 376 -18.73 7.67 15.46
N ILE A 377 -19.63 7.33 16.38
CA ILE A 377 -20.45 6.12 16.28
C ILE A 377 -21.51 6.24 15.19
N SER A 378 -22.07 7.44 14.96
CA SER A 378 -23.17 7.61 14.00
C SER A 378 -22.87 7.09 12.58
N PRO A 379 -21.71 7.41 11.95
CA PRO A 379 -21.33 6.81 10.67
C PRO A 379 -21.22 5.29 10.71
N LEU A 380 -20.70 4.73 11.81
CA LEU A 380 -20.53 3.29 11.99
C LEU A 380 -21.88 2.58 12.12
N SER A 381 -22.79 3.10 12.95
CA SER A 381 -24.16 2.57 13.07
C SER A 381 -24.91 2.61 11.73
N GLY A 382 -24.76 3.70 10.97
CA GLY A 382 -25.35 3.83 9.63
C GLY A 382 -24.83 2.77 8.65
N LEU A 383 -23.51 2.51 8.66
CA LEU A 383 -22.89 1.47 7.86
C LEU A 383 -23.40 0.07 8.22
N ILE A 384 -23.48 -0.25 9.51
CA ILE A 384 -23.97 -1.54 10.01
C ILE A 384 -25.45 -1.72 9.64
N ASN A 385 -26.29 -0.70 9.87
CA ASN A 385 -27.70 -0.73 9.51
C ASN A 385 -27.89 -0.99 8.01
N TRP A 386 -27.06 -0.37 7.17
CA TRP A 386 -27.07 -0.61 5.72
C TRP A 386 -26.74 -2.08 5.38
N PHE A 387 -25.72 -2.67 6.01
CA PHE A 387 -25.41 -4.10 5.84
C PHE A 387 -26.57 -5.02 6.22
N VAL A 388 -27.27 -4.71 7.33
CA VAL A 388 -28.47 -5.46 7.76
C VAL A 388 -29.59 -5.35 6.73
N LYS A 389 -29.92 -4.12 6.30
CA LYS A 389 -31.03 -3.85 5.36
C LYS A 389 -30.80 -4.49 4.00
N GLU A 390 -29.59 -4.38 3.47
CA GLU A 390 -29.22 -4.94 2.18
C GLU A 390 -28.84 -6.43 2.26
N LYS A 391 -28.83 -7.01 3.47
CA LYS A 391 -28.43 -8.41 3.73
C LYS A 391 -27.02 -8.73 3.18
N ILE A 392 -26.06 -7.85 3.47
CA ILE A 392 -24.68 -7.95 2.97
C ILE A 392 -23.73 -8.25 4.12
N SER A 393 -22.82 -9.21 3.92
CA SER A 393 -21.71 -9.48 4.84
C SER A 393 -20.39 -9.25 4.10
N PRO A 394 -19.73 -8.09 4.21
CA PRO A 394 -18.58 -7.75 3.37
C PRO A 394 -17.34 -8.59 3.65
N HIS A 395 -16.57 -8.86 2.60
CA HIS A 395 -15.30 -9.57 2.71
C HIS A 395 -14.16 -8.61 3.11
N HIS A 396 -13.23 -9.10 3.94
CA HIS A 396 -12.11 -8.32 4.50
C HIS A 396 -12.48 -7.13 5.38
N LEU A 397 -13.75 -6.98 5.76
CA LEU A 397 -14.15 -6.00 6.76
C LEU A 397 -13.60 -6.44 8.13
N SER A 398 -12.77 -5.60 8.74
CA SER A 398 -12.19 -5.88 10.06
C SER A 398 -11.97 -4.56 10.80
N PRO A 399 -12.35 -4.47 12.09
CA PRO A 399 -12.14 -3.26 12.90
C PRO A 399 -10.65 -2.90 13.06
N ARG A 400 -9.74 -3.87 12.85
CA ARG A 400 -8.28 -3.64 12.82
C ARG A 400 -7.81 -2.76 11.66
N HIS A 401 -8.63 -2.63 10.62
CA HIS A 401 -8.30 -1.87 9.42
C HIS A 401 -9.16 -0.63 9.26
N LEU A 402 -10.16 -0.45 10.13
CA LEU A 402 -11.03 0.71 10.13
C LEU A 402 -10.51 1.73 11.13
N MET A 403 -10.42 2.97 10.69
CA MET A 403 -9.89 4.10 11.45
C MET A 403 -10.63 5.37 11.04
N PHE A 404 -10.64 6.39 11.89
CA PHE A 404 -11.14 7.70 11.53
C PHE A 404 -10.04 8.59 10.95
N ASP A 405 -10.38 9.40 9.95
CA ASP A 405 -9.52 10.51 9.54
C ASP A 405 -9.64 11.72 10.50
N ALA A 406 -8.96 12.82 10.17
CA ALA A 406 -9.00 14.04 10.98
C ALA A 406 -10.36 14.74 11.00
N ALA A 407 -11.25 14.45 10.05
CA ALA A 407 -12.60 14.97 9.97
C ALA A 407 -13.63 14.05 10.65
N GLY A 408 -13.21 12.90 11.17
CA GLY A 408 -14.11 11.90 11.76
C GLY A 408 -14.78 10.99 10.73
N GLU A 409 -14.34 11.00 9.46
CA GLU A 409 -14.86 10.04 8.47
C GLU A 409 -14.23 8.66 8.69
N LEU A 410 -15.05 7.62 8.60
CA LEU A 410 -14.59 6.24 8.68
C LEU A 410 -13.88 5.83 7.38
N LYS A 411 -12.63 5.39 7.51
CA LYS A 411 -11.77 4.93 6.41
C LYS A 411 -11.24 3.52 6.66
N SER A 412 -10.80 2.86 5.60
CA SER A 412 -10.17 1.54 5.67
C SER A 412 -8.72 1.54 5.16
N LEU A 413 -7.85 0.77 5.84
CA LEU A 413 -6.50 0.46 5.36
C LEU A 413 -6.46 -0.72 4.37
N LYS A 414 -7.54 -1.50 4.28
CA LYS A 414 -7.68 -2.62 3.33
C LYS A 414 -8.90 -2.44 2.44
N LEU A 415 -8.81 -3.01 1.24
CA LEU A 415 -9.95 -3.04 0.32
C LEU A 415 -11.05 -3.94 0.90
N VAL A 416 -12.19 -3.32 1.20
CA VAL A 416 -13.42 -4.04 1.56
C VAL A 416 -14.12 -4.39 0.25
N LEU A 417 -14.52 -5.64 0.13
CA LEU A 417 -15.14 -6.18 -1.09
C LEU A 417 -16.56 -6.65 -0.80
N LYS A 418 -17.43 -6.57 -1.81
CA LYS A 418 -18.73 -7.23 -1.75
C LYS A 418 -18.52 -8.75 -1.78
N THR A 419 -19.17 -9.46 -0.86
CA THR A 419 -19.06 -10.92 -0.82
C THR A 419 -19.83 -11.55 -1.97
N PRO A 420 -19.29 -12.61 -2.62
CA PRO A 420 -19.98 -13.28 -3.72
C PRO A 420 -21.24 -14.06 -3.29
N SER A 421 -21.33 -14.48 -2.03
CA SER A 421 -22.48 -15.21 -1.48
C SER A 421 -23.63 -14.28 -1.13
N GLU A 422 -24.85 -14.73 -1.39
CA GLU A 422 -26.08 -14.04 -1.00
C GLU A 422 -26.43 -14.23 0.50
N ASP A 423 -25.65 -15.04 1.22
CA ASP A 423 -25.94 -15.39 2.61
C ASP A 423 -25.41 -14.32 3.57
N PHE A 424 -26.34 -13.56 4.15
CA PHE A 424 -26.08 -12.66 5.27
C PHE A 424 -25.65 -13.44 6.52
N ASP A 425 -24.48 -13.09 7.06
CA ASP A 425 -23.92 -13.62 8.29
C ASP A 425 -24.11 -12.62 9.44
N PHE A 426 -25.13 -12.86 10.27
CA PHE A 426 -25.44 -12.05 11.44
C PHE A 426 -24.38 -12.17 12.54
N ASN A 427 -23.89 -13.39 12.79
CA ASN A 427 -22.90 -13.64 13.84
C ASN A 427 -21.59 -12.92 13.54
N PHE A 428 -21.17 -12.90 12.28
CA PHE A 428 -20.05 -12.09 11.83
C PHE A 428 -20.26 -10.60 12.16
N LEU A 429 -21.43 -10.06 11.83
CA LEU A 429 -21.72 -8.64 12.00
C LEU A 429 -21.80 -8.25 13.49
N GLU A 430 -22.40 -9.10 14.33
CA GLU A 430 -22.43 -8.88 15.78
C GLU A 430 -21.01 -8.90 16.39
N ASN A 431 -20.18 -9.88 16.00
CA ASN A 431 -18.78 -9.94 16.43
C ASN A 431 -18.00 -8.70 15.96
N PHE A 432 -18.24 -8.23 14.74
CA PHE A 432 -17.65 -7.00 14.21
C PHE A 432 -18.00 -5.79 15.08
N VAL A 433 -19.27 -5.65 15.49
CA VAL A 433 -19.72 -4.57 16.39
C VAL A 433 -19.07 -4.66 17.76
N CYS A 434 -18.99 -5.87 18.33
CA CYS A 434 -18.29 -6.12 19.59
C CYS A 434 -16.82 -5.72 19.53
N GLU A 435 -16.12 -6.09 18.45
CA GLU A 435 -14.73 -5.72 18.23
C GLU A 435 -14.56 -4.20 18.03
N CYS A 436 -15.47 -3.52 17.32
CA CYS A 436 -15.43 -2.06 17.15
C CYS A 436 -15.56 -1.31 18.48
N ALA A 437 -16.28 -1.87 19.45
CA ALA A 437 -16.45 -1.27 20.76
C ALA A 437 -15.18 -1.35 21.62
N ALA A 438 -14.16 -2.13 21.22
CA ALA A 438 -12.87 -2.25 21.92
C ALA A 438 -12.99 -2.50 23.44
N GLY A 439 -13.98 -3.28 23.86
CA GLY A 439 -14.26 -3.57 25.28
C GLY A 439 -15.05 -2.48 26.02
N ASN A 440 -15.59 -1.46 25.33
CA ASN A 440 -16.49 -0.47 25.90
C ASN A 440 -17.97 -0.91 25.76
N ARG A 441 -18.58 -1.32 26.88
CA ARG A 441 -19.96 -1.85 26.90
C ARG A 441 -20.99 -0.85 26.38
N ARG A 442 -20.82 0.43 26.70
CA ARG A 442 -21.79 1.46 26.35
C ARG A 442 -21.79 1.76 24.86
N VAL A 443 -20.60 1.76 24.25
CA VAL A 443 -20.44 1.89 22.79
C VAL A 443 -21.03 0.68 22.07
N PHE A 444 -20.75 -0.54 22.54
CA PHE A 444 -21.34 -1.77 22.00
C PHE A 444 -22.87 -1.71 22.03
N GLN A 445 -23.44 -1.41 23.20
CA GLN A 445 -24.87 -1.31 23.38
C GLN A 445 -25.49 -0.31 22.41
N HIS A 446 -24.91 0.89 22.32
CA HIS A 446 -25.43 1.93 21.43
C HIS A 446 -25.31 1.56 19.94
N LEU A 447 -24.24 0.87 19.53
CA LEU A 447 -24.10 0.37 18.16
C LEU A 447 -25.20 -0.64 17.83
N MET A 448 -25.43 -1.62 18.71
CA MET A 448 -26.49 -2.63 18.54
C MET A 448 -27.89 -2.01 18.48
N GLU A 449 -28.13 -0.97 19.29
CA GLU A 449 -29.37 -0.21 19.33
C GLU A 449 -29.57 0.63 18.06
N ALA A 450 -28.62 1.51 17.76
CA ALA A 450 -28.71 2.45 16.64
C ALA A 450 -28.63 1.80 15.26
N SER A 451 -28.08 0.59 15.16
CA SER A 451 -28.03 -0.17 13.91
C SER A 451 -29.19 -1.15 13.71
N ASP A 452 -30.17 -1.18 14.63
CA ASP A 452 -31.30 -2.11 14.65
C ASP A 452 -30.89 -3.61 14.73
N LEU A 453 -29.64 -3.93 15.08
CA LEU A 453 -29.17 -5.31 15.18
C LEU A 453 -29.86 -6.07 16.32
N HIS A 454 -30.10 -5.39 17.45
CA HIS A 454 -30.80 -5.96 18.59
C HIS A 454 -32.27 -6.33 18.29
N GLU A 455 -32.89 -5.69 17.30
CA GLU A 455 -34.27 -5.97 16.87
C GLU A 455 -34.36 -7.08 15.80
N HIS A 456 -33.22 -7.54 15.28
CA HIS A 456 -33.17 -8.55 14.24
C HIS A 456 -33.82 -9.87 14.73
N PRO A 457 -34.52 -10.64 13.87
CA PRO A 457 -35.14 -11.91 14.27
C PRO A 457 -34.19 -12.88 14.96
N TYR A 458 -32.92 -12.95 14.52
CA TYR A 458 -31.90 -13.78 15.16
C TYR A 458 -31.53 -13.32 16.57
N ALA A 459 -31.54 -12.01 16.85
CA ALA A 459 -31.33 -11.51 18.21
C ALA A 459 -32.45 -11.95 19.16
N LYS A 460 -33.71 -11.85 18.69
CA LYS A 460 -34.90 -12.32 19.44
C LYS A 460 -34.89 -13.82 19.67
N PHE A 461 -34.39 -14.59 18.70
CA PHE A 461 -34.15 -16.03 18.87
C PHE A 461 -33.14 -16.30 19.97
N TYR A 462 -31.96 -15.67 19.95
CA TYR A 462 -30.95 -15.84 21.01
C TYR A 462 -31.48 -15.47 22.40
N GLU A 463 -32.27 -14.41 22.52
CA GLU A 463 -32.89 -14.04 23.80
C GLU A 463 -33.77 -15.18 24.38
N LYS A 464 -34.55 -15.86 23.54
CA LYS A 464 -35.33 -17.03 23.96
C LYS A 464 -34.44 -18.18 24.40
N ILE A 465 -33.31 -18.40 23.75
CA ILE A 465 -32.34 -19.43 24.11
C ILE A 465 -31.74 -19.15 25.49
N VAL A 466 -31.35 -17.90 25.78
CA VAL A 466 -30.88 -17.49 27.11
C VAL A 466 -31.94 -17.75 28.17
N LYS A 467 -33.19 -17.38 27.89
CA LYS A 467 -34.32 -17.62 28.81
C LYS A 467 -34.54 -19.11 29.07
N ASN A 468 -34.49 -19.95 28.02
CA ASN A 468 -34.64 -21.40 28.14
C ASN A 468 -33.51 -22.04 28.96
N ALA A 469 -32.26 -21.57 28.80
CA ALA A 469 -31.12 -22.03 29.59
C ALA A 469 -31.33 -21.75 31.09
N LEU A 470 -31.69 -20.51 31.43
CA LEU A 470 -31.90 -20.07 32.81
C LEU A 470 -33.13 -20.72 33.48
N GLN A 471 -34.17 -21.04 32.70
CA GLN A 471 -35.38 -21.70 33.21
C GLN A 471 -35.27 -23.23 33.25
N ARG A 472 -34.16 -23.80 32.74
CA ARG A 472 -33.95 -25.25 32.59
C ARG A 472 -35.11 -25.92 31.84
N ASN A 473 -35.55 -25.25 30.79
CA ASN A 473 -36.67 -25.71 29.97
C ASN A 473 -36.26 -26.97 29.20
N THR A 474 -37.20 -27.88 28.93
CA THR A 474 -36.92 -29.13 28.19
C THR A 474 -36.79 -28.92 26.68
N THR A 475 -37.13 -27.72 26.18
CA THR A 475 -36.99 -27.33 24.77
C THR A 475 -35.51 -27.24 24.40
N THR A 476 -35.08 -28.08 23.46
CA THR A 476 -33.72 -28.02 22.91
C THR A 476 -33.56 -26.82 21.98
N VAL A 477 -32.31 -26.42 21.71
CA VAL A 477 -32.01 -25.33 20.75
C VAL A 477 -32.60 -25.64 19.37
N SER A 478 -32.45 -26.87 18.88
CA SER A 478 -32.99 -27.32 17.60
C SER A 478 -34.52 -27.22 17.54
N MET A 479 -35.22 -27.65 18.61
CA MET A 479 -36.69 -27.48 18.69
C MET A 479 -37.12 -26.01 18.67
N GLN A 480 -36.35 -25.12 19.32
CA GLN A 480 -36.64 -23.68 19.30
C GLN A 480 -36.35 -23.07 17.92
N ALA A 481 -35.30 -23.54 17.23
CA ALA A 481 -34.95 -23.12 15.88
C ALA A 481 -36.07 -23.46 14.88
N ASP A 482 -36.63 -24.67 14.97
CA ASP A 482 -37.79 -25.08 14.17
C ASP A 482 -39.02 -24.18 14.42
N LEU A 483 -39.32 -23.87 15.69
CA LEU A 483 -40.44 -23.00 16.06
C LEU A 483 -40.30 -21.58 15.50
N ASP A 484 -39.08 -21.05 15.48
CA ASP A 484 -38.79 -19.70 15.00
C ASP A 484 -38.39 -19.65 13.52
N SER A 485 -38.48 -20.79 12.81
CA SER A 485 -38.13 -20.93 11.39
C SER A 485 -36.69 -20.51 11.06
N ILE A 486 -35.75 -20.84 11.95
CA ILE A 486 -34.32 -20.59 11.77
C ILE A 486 -33.72 -21.72 10.93
N THR A 487 -33.26 -21.41 9.72
CA THR A 487 -32.66 -22.38 8.79
C THR A 487 -31.14 -22.26 8.66
N ASP A 488 -30.53 -21.21 9.21
CA ASP A 488 -29.08 -20.98 9.16
C ASP A 488 -28.38 -21.78 10.26
N SER A 489 -27.60 -22.80 9.87
CA SER A 489 -26.88 -23.67 10.80
C SER A 489 -25.87 -22.91 11.67
N ARG A 490 -25.31 -21.79 11.19
CA ARG A 490 -24.37 -20.97 11.97
C ARG A 490 -25.06 -20.32 13.16
N ILE A 491 -26.33 -19.94 13.00
CA ILE A 491 -27.15 -19.36 14.07
C ILE A 491 -27.48 -20.44 15.11
N GLU A 492 -27.85 -21.65 14.66
CA GLU A 492 -28.15 -22.78 15.56
C GLU A 492 -26.91 -23.21 16.36
N GLU A 493 -25.74 -23.35 15.71
CA GLU A 493 -24.47 -23.69 16.37
C GLU A 493 -24.08 -22.65 17.42
N GLN A 494 -24.21 -21.36 17.11
CA GLN A 494 -23.91 -20.29 18.06
C GLN A 494 -24.92 -20.26 19.22
N ALA A 495 -26.20 -20.56 18.96
CA ALA A 495 -27.21 -20.66 20.00
C ALA A 495 -26.93 -21.82 20.97
N GLN A 496 -26.46 -22.96 20.45
CA GLN A 496 -26.04 -24.10 21.28
C GLN A 496 -24.85 -23.73 22.19
N LYS A 497 -23.87 -22.99 21.66
CA LYS A 497 -22.76 -22.46 22.46
C LYS A 497 -23.26 -21.48 23.53
N LEU A 498 -24.13 -20.54 23.16
CA LEU A 498 -24.69 -19.55 24.08
C LEU A 498 -25.46 -20.22 25.24
N TYR A 499 -26.28 -21.24 24.93
CA TYR A 499 -27.02 -22.00 25.94
C TYR A 499 -26.07 -22.64 26.99
N GLN A 500 -24.99 -23.27 26.53
CA GLN A 500 -23.98 -23.87 27.39
C GLN A 500 -23.28 -22.82 28.25
N GLN A 501 -22.82 -21.73 27.63
CA GLN A 501 -22.12 -20.65 28.32
C GLN A 501 -22.98 -19.99 29.41
N ILE A 502 -24.27 -19.77 29.16
CA ILE A 502 -25.20 -19.22 30.16
C ILE A 502 -25.40 -20.19 31.33
N SER A 503 -25.53 -21.48 31.04
CA SER A 503 -25.71 -22.52 32.07
C SER A 503 -24.46 -22.62 32.96
N GLU A 504 -23.28 -22.60 32.37
CA GLU A 504 -21.99 -22.57 33.09
C GLU A 504 -21.86 -21.31 33.94
N LEU A 505 -22.18 -20.14 33.36
CA LEU A 505 -22.13 -18.86 34.06
C LEU A 505 -23.05 -18.81 35.28
N GLU A 506 -24.27 -19.34 35.18
CA GLU A 506 -25.19 -19.47 36.33
C GLU A 506 -24.55 -20.30 37.44
N MET A 507 -24.04 -21.49 37.11
CA MET A 507 -23.40 -22.38 38.09
C MET A 507 -22.22 -21.70 38.78
N GLU A 508 -21.35 -21.05 38.01
CA GLU A 508 -20.19 -20.35 38.56
C GLU A 508 -20.57 -19.18 39.47
N CYS A 509 -21.58 -18.39 39.09
CA CYS A 509 -22.08 -17.28 39.91
C CYS A 509 -22.69 -17.79 41.21
N VAL A 510 -23.54 -18.82 41.14
CA VAL A 510 -24.17 -19.46 42.31
C VAL A 510 -23.09 -20.00 43.26
N GLN A 511 -22.12 -20.76 42.76
CA GLN A 511 -21.04 -21.30 43.59
C GLN A 511 -20.24 -20.20 44.28
N LYS A 512 -19.86 -19.15 43.54
CA LYS A 512 -19.04 -18.05 44.08
C LYS A 512 -19.81 -17.21 45.11
N ILE A 513 -21.09 -16.95 44.90
CA ILE A 513 -21.91 -16.21 45.86
C ILE A 513 -22.23 -17.07 47.09
N GLN A 514 -22.49 -18.37 46.92
CA GLN A 514 -22.76 -19.29 48.04
C GLN A 514 -21.56 -19.40 49.01
N GLN A 515 -20.33 -19.27 48.51
CA GLN A 515 -19.13 -19.21 49.34
C GLN A 515 -19.05 -17.95 50.20
N GLN A 516 -19.73 -16.88 49.80
CA GLN A 516 -19.67 -15.56 50.43
C GLN A 516 -20.93 -15.22 51.25
N CYS A 517 -22.06 -15.84 50.93
CA CYS A 517 -23.37 -15.54 51.51
C CYS A 517 -24.11 -16.85 51.86
N GLN A 518 -24.73 -16.90 53.05
CA GLN A 518 -25.57 -18.02 53.47
C GLN A 518 -27.01 -17.87 52.97
N ILE A 519 -27.20 -18.03 51.65
CA ILE A 519 -28.52 -17.94 51.01
C ILE A 519 -29.03 -19.36 50.73
N ALA A 520 -30.35 -19.57 50.86
CA ALA A 520 -30.98 -20.83 50.47
C ALA A 520 -30.76 -21.10 48.97
N PRO A 521 -30.29 -22.30 48.55
CA PRO A 521 -29.84 -22.56 47.18
C PRO A 521 -30.85 -22.18 46.09
N GLN A 522 -32.15 -22.47 46.29
CA GLN A 522 -33.19 -22.14 45.32
C GLN A 522 -33.43 -20.63 45.17
N LYS A 523 -33.38 -19.87 46.28
CA LYS A 523 -33.49 -18.41 46.26
C LYS A 523 -32.28 -17.78 45.55
N LEU A 524 -31.08 -18.33 45.80
CA LEU A 524 -29.86 -17.85 45.17
C LEU A 524 -29.87 -18.10 43.66
N ILE A 525 -30.23 -19.31 43.22
CA ILE A 525 -30.36 -19.64 41.79
C ILE A 525 -31.31 -18.65 41.13
N SER A 526 -32.53 -18.47 41.66
CA SER A 526 -33.51 -17.54 41.07
C SER A 526 -33.00 -16.09 41.00
N ALA A 527 -32.30 -15.61 42.02
CA ALA A 527 -31.71 -14.28 42.03
C ALA A 527 -30.59 -14.13 40.98
N VAL A 528 -29.71 -15.12 40.87
CA VAL A 528 -28.65 -15.16 39.86
C VAL A 528 -29.23 -15.22 38.46
N SER A 529 -30.18 -16.13 38.18
CA SER A 529 -30.81 -16.25 36.86
C SER A 529 -31.48 -14.94 36.44
N LYS A 530 -32.23 -14.31 37.36
CA LYS A 530 -32.87 -13.01 37.10
C LYS A 530 -31.84 -11.93 36.77
N GLN A 531 -30.72 -11.91 37.48
CA GLN A 531 -29.67 -10.92 37.27
C GLN A 531 -28.87 -11.18 35.98
N ILE A 532 -28.59 -12.45 35.63
CA ILE A 532 -27.98 -12.80 34.33
C ILE A 532 -28.86 -12.31 33.19
N TYR A 533 -30.15 -12.64 33.22
CA TYR A 533 -31.09 -12.22 32.18
C TYR A 533 -31.18 -10.69 32.08
N SER A 534 -31.28 -10.00 33.22
CA SER A 534 -31.32 -8.53 33.25
C SER A 534 -30.04 -7.90 32.68
N GLN A 535 -28.86 -8.41 33.06
CA GLN A 535 -27.59 -7.88 32.55
C GLN A 535 -27.38 -8.17 31.06
N TYR A 536 -27.82 -9.35 30.62
CA TYR A 536 -27.81 -9.73 29.20
C TYR A 536 -28.67 -8.77 28.38
N GLN A 537 -29.93 -8.53 28.79
CA GLN A 537 -30.80 -7.56 28.11
C GLN A 537 -30.22 -6.14 28.10
N MET A 538 -29.65 -5.69 29.23
CA MET A 538 -29.00 -4.37 29.31
C MET A 538 -27.77 -4.23 28.41
N SER A 539 -27.16 -5.34 27.99
CA SER A 539 -25.99 -5.28 27.09
C SER A 539 -26.39 -5.09 25.62
N SER A 540 -27.67 -5.28 25.28
CA SER A 540 -28.20 -5.30 23.91
C SER A 540 -27.47 -6.28 22.98
N GLY A 541 -26.72 -7.23 23.55
CA GLY A 541 -26.08 -8.33 22.84
C GLY A 541 -27.10 -9.41 22.47
N ALA A 542 -26.76 -10.17 21.43
CA ALA A 542 -27.55 -11.26 20.88
C ALA A 542 -26.81 -12.59 21.10
N GLY A 543 -26.00 -13.04 20.14
CA GLY A 543 -25.26 -14.30 20.24
C GLY A 543 -24.06 -14.29 21.20
N ILE A 544 -23.73 -13.14 21.83
CA ILE A 544 -22.50 -12.94 22.60
C ILE A 544 -22.78 -12.58 24.07
N ILE A 545 -21.99 -13.15 24.99
CA ILE A 545 -21.96 -12.74 26.40
C ILE A 545 -20.89 -11.67 26.61
N TRP A 546 -21.28 -10.52 27.15
CA TRP A 546 -20.37 -9.41 27.41
C TRP A 546 -19.25 -9.77 28.41
N PRO A 547 -17.97 -9.48 28.11
CA PRO A 547 -16.86 -9.67 29.04
C PRO A 547 -17.06 -8.85 30.33
N GLY A 548 -17.20 -9.54 31.46
CA GLY A 548 -17.47 -8.91 32.77
C GLY A 548 -18.87 -9.13 33.32
N LEU A 549 -19.79 -9.72 32.53
CA LEU A 549 -21.16 -10.02 32.98
C LEU A 549 -21.19 -10.84 34.27
N LYS A 550 -20.29 -11.82 34.42
CA LYS A 550 -20.12 -12.59 35.67
C LYS A 550 -19.91 -11.71 36.89
N GLN A 551 -18.98 -10.75 36.79
CA GLN A 551 -18.64 -9.87 37.90
C GLN A 551 -19.79 -8.91 38.19
N ASP A 552 -20.42 -8.34 37.15
CA ASP A 552 -21.60 -7.48 37.27
C ASP A 552 -22.77 -8.21 37.97
N VAL A 553 -23.01 -9.48 37.64
CA VAL A 553 -24.04 -10.32 38.25
C VAL A 553 -23.73 -10.56 39.73
N ILE A 554 -22.49 -10.97 40.05
CA ILE A 554 -22.08 -11.24 41.43
C ILE A 554 -22.23 -9.98 42.29
N GLU A 555 -21.70 -8.84 41.83
CA GLU A 555 -21.78 -7.57 42.55
C GLU A 555 -23.23 -7.12 42.76
N ALA A 556 -24.08 -7.25 41.72
CA ALA A 556 -25.48 -6.86 41.82
C ALA A 556 -26.26 -7.75 42.79
N VAL A 557 -26.05 -9.07 42.76
CA VAL A 557 -26.72 -9.99 43.68
C VAL A 557 -26.26 -9.74 45.13
N ILE A 558 -24.95 -9.62 45.37
CA ILE A 558 -24.42 -9.33 46.71
C ILE A 558 -24.96 -7.99 47.23
N LYS A 559 -24.98 -6.95 46.39
CA LYS A 559 -25.50 -5.62 46.77
C LYS A 559 -26.99 -5.68 47.11
N GLN A 560 -27.80 -6.38 46.32
CA GLN A 560 -29.22 -6.56 46.60
C GLN A 560 -29.45 -7.31 47.92
N GLN A 561 -28.65 -8.34 48.22
CA GLN A 561 -28.77 -9.12 49.45
C GLN A 561 -28.32 -8.34 50.69
N ASN A 562 -27.23 -7.58 50.60
CA ASN A 562 -26.78 -6.69 51.69
C ASN A 562 -27.81 -5.58 51.98
N LEU A 563 -28.55 -5.10 50.98
CA LEU A 563 -29.69 -4.19 51.18
C LEU A 563 -30.90 -4.88 51.83
N THR A 564 -31.03 -6.20 51.72
CA THR A 564 -32.13 -6.96 52.35
C THR A 564 -31.84 -7.28 53.82
N VAL A 565 -30.56 -7.46 54.20
CA VAL A 565 -30.14 -7.70 55.60
C VAL A 565 -30.33 -6.47 56.50
N ILE A 566 -30.41 -5.25 55.93
CA ILE A 566 -30.54 -3.99 56.69
C ILE A 566 -32.01 -3.60 56.97
N VAL A 567 -33.01 -4.34 56.45
CA VAL A 567 -34.43 -3.93 56.51
C VAL A 567 -35.33 -4.83 57.39
N GLU A 568 -34.78 -5.78 58.14
CA GLU A 568 -35.55 -6.49 59.18
C GLU A 568 -35.20 -5.97 60.58
N ASP A 569 -35.96 -4.97 61.06
CA ASP A 569 -36.05 -4.63 62.49
C ASP A 569 -37.52 -4.68 62.94
N PRO A 570 -37.92 -5.64 63.80
CA PRO A 570 -39.26 -5.70 64.35
C PRO A 570 -39.31 -4.94 65.69
N GLY A 571 -39.88 -3.74 65.65
CA GLY A 571 -40.67 -3.16 66.74
C GLY A 571 -39.94 -2.70 68.01
N LEU A 572 -39.97 -1.39 68.24
CA LEU A 572 -40.23 -0.86 69.58
C LEU A 572 -40.87 0.52 69.52
N ASP A 573 -42.02 0.58 70.20
CA ASP A 573 -42.83 1.74 70.52
C ASP A 573 -42.12 2.54 71.62
N THR A 574 -41.86 3.84 71.42
CA THR A 574 -42.18 4.91 72.40
C THR A 574 -41.82 6.31 71.87
N LYS A 575 -42.80 7.19 72.08
CA LYS A 575 -42.84 8.65 71.97
C LYS A 575 -41.53 9.39 72.31
N GLU A 576 -41.16 10.38 71.49
CA GLU A 576 -41.14 11.80 71.90
C GLU A 576 -40.98 12.74 70.69
N THR A 577 -41.73 13.83 70.73
CA THR A 577 -41.84 14.88 69.71
C THR A 577 -40.79 15.99 69.89
N LEU A 578 -40.06 16.27 68.80
CA LEU A 578 -39.56 17.58 68.28
C LEU A 578 -38.47 18.37 69.07
N PRO A 579 -37.70 19.29 68.44
CA PRO A 579 -37.77 19.79 67.05
C PRO A 579 -36.44 19.79 66.24
N LEU A 580 -36.59 20.02 64.93
CA LEU A 580 -35.55 20.45 63.99
C LEU A 580 -34.72 21.65 64.51
N PRO A 581 -33.46 21.79 64.06
CA PRO A 581 -33.24 22.79 63.03
C PRO A 581 -32.35 22.33 61.87
N SER A 582 -32.59 23.01 60.76
CA SER A 582 -31.92 22.91 59.47
C SER A 582 -30.51 23.54 59.46
N ILE A 583 -29.78 23.20 58.38
CA ILE A 583 -28.74 23.97 57.66
C ILE A 583 -27.32 23.35 57.70
N ALA A 584 -27.06 22.58 56.64
CA ALA A 584 -25.98 22.68 55.64
C ALA A 584 -24.48 22.81 56.02
N LYS A 585 -23.71 22.07 55.20
CA LYS A 585 -22.24 22.10 54.90
C LYS A 585 -21.44 21.16 55.81
N GLY A 586 -20.65 20.21 55.32
CA GLY A 586 -19.96 20.03 54.05
C GLY A 586 -18.77 19.10 54.35
N PHE A 587 -18.50 18.17 53.44
CA PHE A 587 -17.55 17.07 53.57
C PHE A 587 -16.10 17.48 53.95
N CYS A 588 -15.50 16.73 54.89
CA CYS A 588 -14.45 15.70 54.69
C CYS A 588 -13.54 15.80 53.44
N LEU A 589 -12.26 15.41 53.39
CA LEU A 589 -11.27 14.76 54.27
C LEU A 589 -9.90 14.82 53.52
N LEU A 590 -8.80 14.79 54.29
CA LEU A 590 -7.50 14.09 54.13
C LEU A 590 -6.89 13.91 52.72
N ASP A 591 -5.66 14.35 52.43
CA ASP A 591 -4.32 13.92 52.91
C ASP A 591 -3.87 12.48 52.57
N GLY A 592 -2.67 12.37 51.99
CA GLY A 592 -1.72 11.29 52.28
C GLY A 592 -1.22 10.43 51.10
N SER A 593 -0.06 10.80 50.54
CA SER A 593 0.79 9.95 49.68
C SER A 593 1.82 9.12 50.52
N PRO A 594 2.91 8.53 49.96
CA PRO A 594 2.99 7.19 49.35
C PRO A 594 4.17 6.32 49.90
N GLY A 595 4.34 5.05 49.44
CA GLY A 595 5.68 4.41 49.47
C GLY A 595 5.82 2.88 49.33
N ILE A 596 6.75 2.48 48.44
CA ILE A 596 7.74 1.36 48.52
C ILE A 596 7.43 -0.02 47.86
N SER A 597 7.95 -0.19 46.63
CA SER A 597 9.02 -1.12 46.13
C SER A 597 9.01 -2.67 46.32
N LYS A 598 9.37 -3.32 45.18
CA LYS A 598 10.16 -4.57 44.95
C LYS A 598 9.52 -5.97 45.11
N ALA A 599 9.43 -6.70 44.00
CA ALA A 599 10.16 -7.97 43.70
C ALA A 599 9.38 -8.87 42.72
N LEU A 600 10.13 -9.67 41.93
CA LEU A 600 9.73 -10.78 41.06
C LEU A 600 9.23 -10.43 39.64
N ASN A 601 10.17 -10.41 38.69
CA ASN A 601 9.89 -10.86 37.31
C ASN A 601 11.21 -11.27 36.63
N ASP A 602 11.67 -12.47 36.96
CA ASP A 602 12.64 -13.25 36.18
C ASP A 602 12.02 -14.65 36.05
N GLN A 603 11.41 -14.94 34.89
CA GLN A 603 11.25 -16.27 34.29
C GLN A 603 10.29 -16.21 33.09
N LEU A 604 10.59 -17.03 32.08
CA LEU A 604 9.82 -17.30 30.85
C LEU A 604 10.18 -16.44 29.61
N PHE A 605 11.44 -16.54 29.21
CA PHE A 605 11.85 -16.40 27.81
C PHE A 605 12.60 -17.67 27.41
N GLU A 606 11.88 -18.66 26.87
CA GLU A 606 12.40 -19.69 25.97
C GLU A 606 11.25 -20.56 25.43
N GLY A 607 11.19 -20.70 24.10
CA GLY A 607 10.39 -21.74 23.43
C GLY A 607 9.31 -21.22 22.49
N LEU A 608 9.67 -20.93 21.24
CA LEU A 608 9.11 -21.58 20.03
C LEU A 608 9.53 -20.86 18.75
N ILE A 609 10.71 -21.27 18.26
CA ILE A 609 11.02 -21.35 16.84
C ILE A 609 10.39 -22.65 16.35
N ALA A 610 9.62 -22.58 15.26
CA ALA A 610 9.30 -23.63 14.26
C ALA A 610 7.80 -23.75 13.94
N SER A 611 7.38 -23.07 12.86
CA SER A 611 6.51 -23.62 11.78
C SER A 611 6.34 -22.57 10.70
#